data_AF-A0AAV4RQT1-F1
#
_entry.id   AF-A0AAV4RQT1-F1
#
_cell.length_a   1.000
_cell.length_b   1.000
_cell.length_c   1.000
_cell.angle_alpha   90.00
_cell.angle_beta   90.00
_cell.angle_gamma   90.00
#
_symmetry.space_group_name_H-M   'P 1'
#
loop_
_entity.id
_entity.type
_entity.pdbx_description
1 polymer ?
#
loop_
_entity_poly.entity_id
_entity_poly.type
_entity_poly.pdbx_seq_one_letter_code
_entity_poly.pdbx_strand_id
1 'polypeptide(L)'
;MGRLLFNFSSLVYEKSKEKSEREAEERKIRNIFETDSDVSIKGGNVYVMEPSFVPILQLVNGRFSFKGMNPEIEKLMEENEQKDPEKLKQMDGISNQVMAERYSTLINTMQKKFTPKRKWVTQKDDDDDDEIYCSYDSTKKSNKLKFRKPNDS
;
A
#
# COMPACT_ATOMS: atom_id res chain seq x y z
N MET A 1 61.55 -34.19 -20.10
CA MET A 1 60.12 -33.94 -19.80
C MET A 1 59.76 -34.03 -18.31
N GLY A 2 60.53 -34.70 -17.44
CA GLY A 2 60.14 -34.93 -16.03
C GLY A 2 60.12 -33.72 -15.08
N ARG A 3 60.99 -32.71 -15.26
CA ARG A 3 61.03 -31.53 -14.35
C ARG A 3 59.79 -30.63 -14.47
N LEU A 4 59.25 -30.47 -15.68
CA LEU A 4 58.05 -29.67 -15.92
C LEU A 4 56.80 -30.32 -15.31
N LEU A 5 56.69 -31.65 -15.38
CA LEU A 5 55.58 -32.39 -14.78
C LEU A 5 55.61 -32.36 -13.25
N PHE A 6 56.79 -32.43 -12.63
CA PHE A 6 56.97 -32.30 -11.18
C PHE A 6 56.54 -30.92 -10.67
N ASN A 7 56.95 -29.86 -11.36
CA ASN A 7 56.57 -28.49 -11.02
C ASN A 7 55.06 -28.24 -11.17
N PHE A 8 54.44 -28.82 -12.20
CA PHE A 8 52.99 -28.69 -12.40
C PHE A 8 52.19 -29.44 -11.32
N SER A 9 52.61 -30.66 -10.98
CA SER A 9 51.99 -31.44 -9.89
C SER A 9 52.09 -30.73 -8.53
N SER A 10 53.24 -30.14 -8.23
CA SER A 10 53.44 -29.37 -6.99
C SER A 10 52.53 -28.14 -6.94
N LEU A 11 52.44 -27.38 -8.05
CA LEU A 11 51.61 -26.19 -8.14
C LEU A 11 50.11 -26.50 -8.00
N VAL A 12 49.65 -27.62 -8.56
CA VAL A 12 48.25 -28.07 -8.44
C VAL A 12 47.93 -28.45 -6.99
N TYR A 13 48.83 -29.16 -6.32
CA TYR A 13 48.66 -29.54 -4.92
C TYR A 13 48.61 -28.31 -4.01
N GLU A 14 49.51 -27.36 -4.23
CA GLU A 14 49.60 -26.12 -3.44
C GLU A 14 48.36 -25.24 -3.62
N LYS A 15 47.88 -25.06 -4.85
CA LYS A 15 46.61 -24.37 -5.14
C LYS A 15 45.40 -25.08 -4.55
N SER A 16 45.39 -26.42 -4.56
CA SER A 16 44.30 -27.20 -3.98
C SER A 16 44.25 -27.06 -2.45
N LYS A 17 45.42 -27.00 -1.81
CA LYS A 17 45.56 -26.77 -0.37
C LYS A 17 45.15 -25.35 0.03
N GLU A 18 45.61 -24.35 -0.71
CA GLU A 18 45.24 -22.94 -0.48
C GLU A 18 43.72 -22.74 -0.63
N LYS A 19 43.08 -23.40 -1.60
CA LYS A 19 41.63 -23.32 -1.80
C LYS A 19 40.84 -23.94 -0.65
N SER A 20 41.28 -25.08 -0.10
CA SER A 20 40.59 -25.72 1.02
C SER A 20 40.73 -24.91 2.32
N GLU A 21 41.88 -24.28 2.54
CA GLU A 21 42.12 -23.39 3.68
C GLU A 21 41.24 -22.14 3.59
N ARG A 22 41.19 -21.49 2.43
CA ARG A 22 40.30 -20.34 2.18
C ARG A 22 38.83 -20.68 2.42
N GLU A 23 38.37 -21.83 1.91
CA GLU A 23 36.98 -22.27 2.11
C GLU A 23 36.68 -22.55 3.60
N ALA A 24 37.64 -23.11 4.34
CA ALA A 24 37.51 -23.31 5.77
C ALA A 24 37.43 -21.98 6.55
N GLU A 25 38.19 -20.97 6.15
CA GLU A 25 38.13 -19.63 6.72
C GLU A 25 36.81 -18.93 6.41
N GLU A 26 36.34 -18.99 5.17
CA GLU A 26 35.03 -18.43 4.78
C GLU A 26 33.87 -19.08 5.55
N ARG A 27 33.93 -20.40 5.77
CA ARG A 27 32.93 -21.10 6.60
C ARG A 27 32.99 -20.64 8.06
N LYS A 28 34.18 -20.42 8.62
CA LYS A 28 34.33 -19.87 9.97
C LYS A 28 33.78 -18.44 10.06
N ILE A 29 34.10 -17.58 9.09
CA ILE A 29 33.59 -16.20 9.03
C ILE A 29 32.06 -16.17 8.96
N ARG A 30 31.46 -17.00 8.08
CA ARG A 30 29.99 -17.12 7.98
C ARG A 30 29.36 -17.56 9.30
N ASN A 31 29.92 -18.58 9.94
CA ASN A 31 29.42 -19.10 11.21
C ASN A 31 29.50 -18.06 12.34
N ILE A 32 30.63 -17.34 12.46
CA ILE A 32 30.78 -16.26 13.45
C ILE A 32 29.69 -15.20 13.25
N PHE A 33 29.48 -14.75 12.01
CA PHE A 33 28.49 -13.73 11.69
C PHE A 33 27.05 -14.17 11.96
N GLU A 34 26.73 -15.44 11.69
CA GLU A 34 25.42 -16.05 11.98
C GLU A 34 25.17 -16.19 13.48
N THR A 35 26.22 -16.47 14.27
CA THR A 35 26.10 -16.55 15.74
C THR A 35 26.05 -15.19 16.43
N ASP A 36 26.72 -14.17 15.88
CA ASP A 36 26.80 -12.83 16.49
C ASP A 36 25.47 -12.05 16.40
N SER A 37 24.58 -12.40 15.46
CA SER A 37 23.23 -11.83 15.40
C SER A 37 22.36 -12.17 16.61
N ASP A 38 22.63 -13.30 17.29
CA ASP A 38 21.82 -13.76 18.42
C ASP A 38 22.28 -13.20 19.78
N VAL A 39 23.53 -12.74 19.89
CA VAL A 39 24.09 -12.26 21.16
C VAL A 39 23.42 -10.95 21.59
N SER A 40 23.05 -10.09 20.64
CA SER A 40 22.30 -8.86 20.95
C SER A 40 20.83 -9.11 21.32
N ILE A 41 20.29 -10.30 21.04
CA ILE A 41 18.89 -10.67 21.32
C ILE A 41 18.76 -11.36 22.68
N LYS A 42 19.83 -12.03 23.14
CA LYS A 42 19.85 -12.75 24.44
C LYS A 42 19.93 -11.82 25.66
N GLY A 43 20.38 -10.58 25.48
CA GLY A 43 20.31 -9.51 26.48
C GLY A 43 19.03 -8.68 26.36
N GLY A 44 17.91 -9.33 26.04
CA GLY A 44 16.64 -8.69 25.70
C GLY A 44 16.31 -7.49 26.58
N ASN A 45 15.83 -6.43 25.95
CA ASN A 45 15.39 -5.22 26.65
C ASN A 45 14.45 -5.62 27.78
N VAL A 46 14.91 -5.47 29.03
CA VAL A 46 14.12 -5.78 30.25
C VAL A 46 12.84 -4.93 30.30
N TYR A 47 12.81 -3.84 29.53
CA TYR A 47 11.72 -2.88 29.46
C TYR A 47 11.36 -2.60 28.01
N VAL A 48 10.06 -2.63 27.71
CA VAL A 48 9.50 -2.20 26.43
C VAL A 48 9.03 -0.76 26.60
N MET A 49 9.68 0.16 25.89
CA MET A 49 9.26 1.57 25.85
C MET A 49 8.10 1.69 24.86
N GLU A 50 6.88 1.70 25.37
CA GLU A 50 5.67 1.94 24.57
C GLU A 50 5.51 3.46 24.33
N PRO A 51 5.45 3.93 23.07
CA PRO A 51 5.22 5.34 22.77
C PRO A 51 3.82 5.81 23.15
N SER A 52 2.88 4.88 23.39
CA SER A 52 1.49 5.19 23.68
C SER A 52 1.05 4.71 25.05
N PHE A 53 0.26 5.54 25.75
CA PHE A 53 -0.35 5.17 27.03
C PHE A 53 -1.66 4.38 26.87
N VAL A 54 -2.21 4.34 25.65
CA VAL A 54 -3.47 3.65 25.33
C VAL A 54 -3.47 2.18 25.78
N PRO A 55 -2.45 1.34 25.47
CA PRO A 55 -2.44 -0.05 25.89
C PRO A 55 -2.25 -0.22 27.40
N ILE A 56 -1.53 0.67 28.06
CA ILE A 56 -1.21 0.58 29.49
C ILE A 56 -2.41 0.98 30.34
N LEU A 57 -3.07 2.07 29.98
CA LEU A 57 -4.19 2.65 30.72
C LEU A 57 -5.56 2.18 30.21
N GLN A 58 -5.59 1.26 29.24
CA GLN A 58 -6.81 0.74 28.61
C GLN A 58 -7.78 1.87 28.24
N LEU A 59 -7.24 2.94 27.65
CA LEU A 59 -8.03 4.12 27.32
C LEU A 59 -9.04 3.77 26.23
N VAL A 60 -10.31 3.98 26.54
CA VAL A 60 -11.39 3.82 25.57
C VAL A 60 -11.33 4.99 24.59
N ASN A 61 -11.21 4.67 23.30
CA ASN A 61 -11.14 5.70 22.27
C ASN A 61 -12.52 6.28 21.97
N GLY A 62 -12.66 7.60 22.00
CA GLY A 62 -13.79 8.28 21.35
C GLY A 62 -14.42 9.43 22.12
N ARG A 63 -15.71 9.65 21.83
CA ARG A 63 -16.56 10.69 22.41
C ARG A 63 -17.53 10.04 23.38
N PHE A 64 -17.76 10.70 24.51
CA PHE A 64 -18.73 10.27 25.51
C PHE A 64 -19.87 11.27 25.59
N SER A 65 -21.09 10.76 25.67
CA SER A 65 -22.27 11.53 26.04
C SER A 65 -23.05 10.73 27.06
N PHE A 66 -23.76 11.43 27.94
CA PHE A 66 -24.53 10.81 29.00
C PHE A 66 -25.89 11.48 29.09
N LYS A 67 -26.87 10.73 29.62
CA LYS A 67 -28.20 11.23 29.96
C LYS A 67 -29.00 11.75 28.75
N GLY A 68 -28.79 11.18 27.57
CA GLY A 68 -29.52 11.51 26.36
C GLY A 68 -29.16 12.86 25.75
N MET A 69 -28.05 13.49 26.15
CA MET A 69 -27.60 14.76 25.57
C MET A 69 -27.16 14.59 24.11
N ASN A 70 -26.68 13.40 23.76
CA ASN A 70 -26.43 13.03 22.38
C ASN A 70 -26.66 11.52 22.17
N PRO A 71 -27.87 11.09 21.77
CA PRO A 71 -28.22 9.67 21.66
C PRO A 71 -27.41 8.94 20.58
N GLU A 72 -26.95 9.63 19.53
CA GLU A 72 -26.10 9.02 18.50
C GLU A 72 -24.72 8.66 19.07
N ILE A 73 -24.15 9.53 19.92
CA ILE A 73 -22.86 9.29 20.57
C ILE A 73 -22.97 8.21 21.66
N GLU A 74 -24.07 8.17 22.40
CA GLU A 74 -24.33 7.12 23.39
C GLU A 74 -24.41 5.74 22.74
N LYS A 75 -25.12 5.62 21.60
CA LYS A 75 -25.18 4.37 20.84
C LYS A 75 -23.80 3.94 20.32
N LEU A 76 -22.99 4.89 19.84
CA LEU A 76 -21.61 4.62 19.41
C LEU A 76 -20.70 4.22 20.58
N MET A 77 -20.91 4.79 21.76
CA MET A 77 -20.18 4.42 22.98
C MET A 77 -20.47 2.97 23.35
N GLU A 78 -21.74 2.58 23.39
CA GLU A 78 -22.15 1.20 23.70
C GLU A 78 -21.61 0.20 22.66
N GLU A 79 -21.62 0.55 21.37
CA GLU A 79 -21.06 -0.30 20.32
C GLU A 79 -19.53 -0.46 20.44
N ASN A 80 -18.82 0.59 20.86
CA ASN A 80 -17.37 0.56 21.05
C ASN A 80 -16.95 -0.21 22.31
N GLU A 81 -17.75 -0.19 23.38
CA GLU A 81 -17.50 -1.02 24.57
C GLU A 81 -17.59 -2.51 24.27
N GLN A 82 -18.43 -2.91 23.31
CA GLN A 82 -18.59 -4.30 22.87
C GLN A 82 -17.54 -4.74 21.85
N LYS A 83 -16.78 -3.80 21.26
CA LYS A 83 -15.77 -4.11 20.25
C LYS A 83 -14.42 -4.38 20.91
N ASP A 84 -13.95 -5.59 20.70
CA ASP A 84 -12.60 -6.02 21.08
C ASP A 84 -11.55 -5.08 20.41
N PRO A 85 -10.71 -4.37 21.18
CA PRO A 85 -9.76 -3.39 20.62
C PRO A 85 -8.76 -4.02 19.64
N GLU A 86 -8.53 -5.34 19.73
CA GLU A 86 -7.71 -6.08 18.78
C GLU A 86 -8.36 -6.21 17.40
N LYS A 87 -9.69 -6.28 17.33
CA LYS A 87 -10.43 -6.38 16.05
C LYS A 87 -10.48 -5.05 15.30
N LEU A 88 -10.47 -3.92 16.02
CA LEU A 88 -10.44 -2.58 15.42
C LEU A 88 -9.09 -2.26 14.74
N LYS A 89 -7.99 -2.84 15.22
CA LYS A 89 -6.67 -2.69 14.61
C LYS A 89 -6.54 -3.46 13.29
N GLN A 90 -7.37 -4.47 13.09
CA GLN A 90 -7.48 -5.21 11.84
C GLN A 90 -8.48 -4.50 10.91
N MET A 91 -8.12 -3.30 10.44
CA MET A 91 -8.78 -2.79 9.24
C MET A 91 -8.29 -3.64 8.06
N ASP A 92 -9.15 -4.54 7.57
CA ASP A 92 -8.84 -5.33 6.40
C ASP A 92 -8.56 -4.41 5.21
N GLY A 93 -7.39 -4.62 4.60
CA GLY A 93 -7.03 -3.95 3.36
C GLY A 93 -8.01 -4.33 2.24
N ILE A 94 -8.24 -3.40 1.32
CA ILE A 94 -9.00 -3.70 0.12
C ILE A 94 -8.15 -4.64 -0.74
N SER A 95 -8.67 -5.82 -1.09
CA SER A 95 -7.96 -6.75 -1.96
C SER A 95 -7.70 -6.15 -3.36
N ASN A 96 -6.62 -6.59 -4.00
CA ASN A 96 -6.24 -6.11 -5.34
C ASN A 96 -7.37 -6.28 -6.37
N GLN A 97 -8.17 -7.34 -6.25
CA GLN A 97 -9.30 -7.59 -7.13
C GLN A 97 -10.42 -6.54 -6.96
N VAL A 98 -10.79 -6.23 -5.71
CA VAL A 98 -11.78 -5.19 -5.42
C VAL A 98 -11.26 -3.80 -5.83
N MET A 99 -9.96 -3.57 -5.68
CA MET A 99 -9.32 -2.34 -6.15
C MET A 99 -9.43 -2.21 -7.68
N ALA A 100 -9.13 -3.27 -8.43
CA ALA A 100 -9.21 -3.30 -9.89
C ALA A 100 -10.65 -3.07 -10.41
N GLU A 101 -11.65 -3.69 -9.79
CA GLU A 101 -13.05 -3.50 -10.14
C GLU A 101 -13.49 -2.03 -9.98
N ARG A 102 -13.07 -1.37 -8.89
CA ARG A 102 -13.37 0.06 -8.68
C ARG A 102 -12.69 0.97 -9.70
N TYR A 103 -11.43 0.68 -10.05
CA TYR A 103 -10.73 1.45 -11.09
C TYR A 103 -11.38 1.30 -12.47
N SER A 104 -11.88 0.11 -12.82
CA SER A 104 -12.55 -0.11 -14.11
C SER A 104 -13.78 0.80 -14.29
N THR A 105 -14.59 0.95 -13.24
CA THR A 105 -15.79 1.80 -13.26
C THR A 105 -15.41 3.28 -13.35
N LEU A 106 -14.39 3.71 -12.59
CA LEU A 106 -13.92 5.09 -12.57
C LEU A 106 -13.37 5.53 -13.95
N ILE A 107 -12.51 4.71 -14.56
CA ILE A 107 -11.90 4.98 -15.87
C ILE A 107 -12.98 5.18 -16.94
N ASN A 108 -14.02 4.34 -16.96
CA ASN A 108 -15.14 4.47 -17.88
C ASN A 108 -15.88 5.82 -17.74
N THR A 109 -16.06 6.30 -16.51
CA THR A 109 -16.71 7.60 -16.26
C THR A 109 -15.81 8.77 -16.65
N MET A 110 -14.51 8.68 -16.39
CA MET A 110 -13.53 9.72 -16.74
C MET A 110 -13.41 9.85 -18.27
N GLN A 111 -13.29 8.73 -18.99
CA GLN A 111 -13.24 8.73 -20.45
C GLN A 111 -14.44 9.48 -21.05
N LYS A 112 -15.65 9.23 -20.55
CA LYS A 112 -16.88 9.90 -21.03
C LYS A 112 -16.93 11.41 -20.73
N LYS A 113 -16.21 11.88 -19.69
CA LYS A 113 -16.14 13.32 -19.33
C LYS A 113 -15.14 14.07 -20.21
N PHE A 114 -14.03 13.41 -20.57
CA PHE A 114 -12.93 14.04 -21.29
C PHE A 114 -12.88 13.72 -22.78
N THR A 115 -13.74 12.83 -23.30
CA THR A 115 -13.91 12.66 -24.74
C THR A 115 -14.42 13.97 -25.37
N PRO A 116 -13.66 14.60 -26.29
CA PRO A 116 -14.09 15.84 -26.94
C PRO A 116 -15.36 15.58 -27.76
N LYS A 117 -16.42 16.33 -27.47
CA LYS A 117 -17.75 16.16 -28.10
C LYS A 117 -17.92 16.94 -29.41
N ARG A 118 -16.94 17.76 -29.80
CA ARG A 118 -16.99 18.56 -31.02
C ARG A 118 -16.06 17.95 -32.06
N LYS A 119 -16.60 17.59 -33.22
CA LYS A 119 -15.81 17.52 -34.45
C LYS A 119 -15.66 18.95 -34.94
N TRP A 120 -14.46 19.52 -34.83
CA TRP A 120 -14.16 20.74 -35.57
C TRP A 120 -14.11 20.34 -37.05
N VAL A 121 -15.15 20.71 -37.80
CA VAL A 121 -15.08 20.66 -39.25
C VAL A 121 -14.22 21.84 -39.65
N THR A 122 -12.96 21.57 -39.97
CA THR A 122 -12.11 22.57 -40.63
C THR A 122 -12.56 22.66 -42.08
N GLN A 123 -13.56 23.51 -42.36
CA GLN A 123 -13.75 24.02 -43.70
C GLN A 123 -12.64 25.05 -43.93
N LYS A 124 -11.72 24.71 -44.82
CA LYS A 124 -11.03 25.73 -45.59
C LYS A 124 -12.05 26.22 -46.61
N ASP A 125 -12.31 27.52 -46.62
CA ASP A 125 -12.39 28.38 -47.81
C ASP A 125 -12.66 29.81 -47.32
N ASP A 126 -12.21 30.75 -48.12
CA ASP A 126 -11.80 32.11 -47.77
C ASP A 126 -12.95 33.09 -47.45
N ASP A 127 -12.56 34.19 -46.80
CA ASP A 127 -13.25 35.49 -46.61
C ASP A 127 -14.26 35.67 -45.45
N ASP A 128 -13.81 36.54 -44.52
CA ASP A 128 -14.51 37.49 -43.64
C ASP A 128 -15.44 37.03 -42.49
N ASP A 129 -15.13 37.62 -41.32
CA ASP A 129 -15.86 37.72 -40.04
C ASP A 129 -16.00 36.47 -39.14
N ASP A 130 -15.11 36.39 -38.15
CA ASP A 130 -15.10 35.41 -37.04
C ASP A 130 -16.30 35.55 -36.09
N GLU A 131 -17.50 35.10 -36.49
CA GLU A 131 -18.61 34.88 -35.56
C GLU A 131 -18.76 33.37 -35.23
N ILE A 132 -18.24 32.98 -34.06
CA ILE A 132 -18.33 31.60 -33.54
C ILE A 132 -19.80 31.27 -33.20
N TYR A 133 -20.50 30.62 -34.12
CA TYR A 133 -21.79 30.00 -33.79
C TYR A 133 -21.59 28.62 -33.15
N CYS A 134 -21.77 28.57 -31.83
CA CYS A 134 -21.84 27.30 -31.11
C CYS A 134 -23.20 26.63 -31.37
N SER A 135 -23.25 25.68 -32.32
CA SER A 135 -24.39 24.78 -32.46
C SER A 135 -24.46 23.83 -31.25
N TYR A 136 -25.29 24.18 -30.27
CA TYR A 136 -25.69 23.28 -29.20
C TYR A 136 -26.71 22.29 -29.76
N ASP A 137 -26.29 21.04 -29.95
CA ASP A 137 -27.23 19.93 -30.10
C ASP A 137 -28.01 19.76 -28.78
N SER A 138 -29.17 20.40 -28.73
CA SER A 138 -30.03 20.57 -27.55
C SER A 138 -30.93 19.36 -27.27
N THR A 139 -30.65 18.21 -27.90
CA THR A 139 -31.54 17.04 -27.88
C THR A 139 -31.47 16.16 -26.64
N LYS A 140 -30.79 16.57 -25.55
CA LYS A 140 -30.76 15.77 -24.30
C LYS A 140 -31.21 16.58 -23.10
N LYS A 141 -32.52 16.55 -22.83
CA LYS A 141 -33.09 16.92 -21.52
C LYS A 141 -32.40 16.06 -20.46
N SER A 142 -31.48 16.66 -19.69
CA SER A 142 -30.90 15.98 -18.54
C SER A 142 -31.97 15.92 -17.46
N ASN A 143 -32.45 14.72 -17.16
CA ASN A 143 -33.27 14.49 -15.99
C ASN A 143 -32.39 14.83 -14.77
N LYS A 144 -32.55 16.03 -14.22
CA LYS A 144 -31.92 16.42 -12.95
C LYS A 144 -32.51 15.52 -11.87
N LEU A 145 -31.81 14.44 -11.55
CA LEU A 145 -32.15 13.57 -10.44
C LEU A 145 -32.12 14.44 -9.16
N LYS A 146 -33.28 14.58 -8.52
CA LYS A 146 -33.37 15.20 -7.19
C LYS A 146 -32.77 14.23 -6.18
N PHE A 147 -32.03 14.76 -5.20
CA PHE A 147 -31.48 13.98 -4.10
C PHE A 147 -32.61 13.23 -3.38
N ARG A 148 -32.57 11.89 -3.38
CA ARG A 148 -33.51 11.03 -2.65
C ARG A 148 -32.85 10.66 -1.32
N LYS A 149 -33.47 11.07 -0.22
CA LYS A 149 -33.05 10.60 1.11
C LYS A 149 -33.31 9.09 1.22
N PRO A 150 -32.46 8.32 1.92
CA PRO A 150 -32.71 6.91 2.22
C PRO A 150 -34.00 6.76 3.04
N ASN A 151 -34.64 5.59 2.94
CA ASN A 151 -35.73 5.24 3.84
C ASN A 151 -35.12 4.68 5.13
N ASP A 152 -35.48 5.26 6.25
CA ASP A 152 -35.15 4.72 7.57
C ASP A 152 -36.11 3.54 7.82
N SER A 153 -35.56 2.33 7.90
CA SER A 153 -36.25 1.10 8.35
C SER A 153 -35.54 0.54 9.56
#